data_AF-A0A662TVK7-F1
#
_entry.id   AF-A0A662TVK7-F1
#
_cell.length_a   1.000
_cell.length_b   1.000
_cell.length_c   1.000
_cell.angle_alpha   90.00
_cell.angle_beta   90.00
_cell.angle_gamma   90.00
#
_symmetry.space_group_name_H-M   'P 1'
#
loop_
_entity.id
_entity.type
_entity.pdbx_description
1 polymer ?
#
loop_
_entity_poly.entity_id
_entity_poly.type
_entity_poly.pdbx_seq_one_letter_code
_entity_poly.pdbx_strand_id
1 'polypeptide(L)'
;MFEQLGVEKDVEVSIIKFETESATKALLIIPHVHPGPFRNVGSSLLPSMLQEALERKFGCVAAVPHGLLGHELDVASQKHVKRIISTVVNASLSLKTSASLASPLFQARREDATVCSQVFGDCALLSLSLAPKTTEDLPQELGEFALNEARKRGLSYAMVINAHNSLNGAVPFNKAVEELQKAITESLRHVSALEKLPVRVGAAKTVPKEFGLKEGMGPGGITAITVKVGDKTFAYITIDGNNMVPELREKILSTIKALGIDLGEVFTTDTHAVTALVLTRRGYYALGEAIPHDRLVEYVRKTVEAALSNTEPVKVGYTVEMVPRVKVIGEKKIIELCSLVDPAIEKAKHIAALIFSLTGLVLALLVFWLF
;
A
#
# COMPACT_ATOMS: atom_id res chain seq x y z
N MET A 1 -20.15 -4.43 15.82
CA MET A 1 -20.45 -5.42 14.76
C MET A 1 -19.18 -6.10 14.26
N PHE A 2 -18.29 -5.42 13.51
CA PHE A 2 -17.09 -6.07 12.95
C PHE A 2 -16.15 -6.70 14.01
N GLU A 3 -15.99 -6.05 15.18
CA GLU A 3 -15.25 -6.62 16.32
C GLU A 3 -15.77 -7.98 16.81
N GLN A 4 -17.10 -8.16 16.85
CA GLN A 4 -17.73 -9.39 17.33
C GLN A 4 -17.63 -10.52 16.29
N LEU A 5 -17.56 -10.15 15.01
CA LEU A 5 -17.45 -11.07 13.88
C LEU A 5 -15.99 -11.39 13.53
N GLY A 6 -15.03 -10.62 14.05
CA GLY A 6 -13.62 -10.72 13.75
C GLY A 6 -12.91 -11.87 14.47
N VAL A 7 -11.92 -12.43 13.78
CA VAL A 7 -10.99 -13.42 14.34
C VAL A 7 -9.72 -12.72 14.81
N GLU A 8 -9.06 -13.26 15.83
CA GLU A 8 -7.76 -12.75 16.25
C GLU A 8 -6.69 -13.34 15.34
N LYS A 9 -5.87 -12.46 14.74
CA LYS A 9 -4.67 -12.82 14.02
C LYS A 9 -3.52 -11.92 14.47
N ASP A 10 -2.31 -12.43 14.42
CA ASP A 10 -1.12 -11.60 14.59
C ASP A 10 -0.81 -10.97 13.24
N VAL A 11 -0.47 -9.68 13.25
CA VAL A 11 -0.17 -8.94 12.02
C VAL A 11 1.27 -8.46 12.03
N GLU A 12 1.91 -8.56 10.89
CA GLU A 12 3.30 -8.19 10.70
C GLU A 12 3.40 -6.76 10.13
N VAL A 13 4.39 -6.01 10.58
CA VAL A 13 4.79 -4.75 9.94
C VAL A 13 6.30 -4.73 9.79
N SER A 14 6.76 -4.63 8.56
CA SER A 14 8.17 -4.47 8.23
C SER A 14 8.56 -2.99 8.22
N ILE A 15 9.70 -2.66 8.79
CA ILE A 15 10.17 -1.27 8.95
C ILE A 15 11.60 -1.19 8.45
N ILE A 16 11.88 -0.26 7.53
CA ILE A 16 13.23 0.20 7.19
C ILE A 16 13.38 1.66 7.60
N LYS A 17 14.44 1.95 8.34
CA LYS A 17 14.79 3.28 8.82
C LYS A 17 16.10 3.75 8.22
N PHE A 18 16.05 4.93 7.63
CA PHE A 18 17.21 5.65 7.10
C PHE A 18 17.52 6.80 8.05
N GLU A 19 18.70 6.79 8.66
CA GLU A 19 19.12 7.74 9.69
C GLU A 19 20.39 8.47 9.25
N THR A 20 20.36 9.80 9.33
CA THR A 20 21.56 10.64 9.21
C THR A 20 22.28 10.69 10.56
N GLU A 21 23.39 11.42 10.67
CA GLU A 21 24.05 11.63 11.96
C GLU A 21 23.18 12.35 13.00
N SER A 22 22.23 13.19 12.55
CA SER A 22 21.45 14.07 13.43
C SER A 22 19.97 13.69 13.57
N ALA A 23 19.40 12.94 12.62
CA ALA A 23 17.96 12.68 12.59
C ALA A 23 17.59 11.48 11.69
N THR A 24 16.38 10.93 11.92
CA THR A 24 15.72 10.04 10.96
C THR A 24 15.46 10.82 9.67
N LYS A 25 16.00 10.36 8.54
CA LYS A 25 15.78 10.95 7.21
C LYS A 25 14.46 10.50 6.61
N ALA A 26 14.24 9.18 6.63
CA ALA A 26 13.07 8.57 6.04
C ALA A 26 12.74 7.24 6.72
N LEU A 27 11.46 6.88 6.66
CA LEU A 27 10.93 5.59 7.08
C LEU A 27 10.18 4.95 5.91
N LEU A 28 10.44 3.68 5.66
CA LEU A 28 9.68 2.84 4.75
C LEU A 28 8.99 1.76 5.57
N ILE A 29 7.66 1.81 5.62
CA ILE A 29 6.83 0.94 6.44
C ILE A 29 5.97 0.07 5.53
N ILE A 30 6.07 -1.23 5.68
CA ILE A 30 5.34 -2.19 4.86
C ILE A 30 4.38 -2.93 5.80
N PRO A 31 3.15 -2.42 5.98
CA PRO A 31 2.16 -3.10 6.77
C PRO A 31 1.67 -4.34 6.01
N HIS A 32 1.81 -5.51 6.63
CA HIS A 32 1.09 -6.72 6.20
C HIS A 32 -0.28 -6.72 6.88
N VAL A 33 -1.02 -5.62 6.67
CA VAL A 33 -2.41 -5.42 7.08
C VAL A 33 -3.19 -4.80 5.91
N HIS A 34 -4.28 -5.44 5.50
CA HIS A 34 -5.07 -4.94 4.38
C HIS A 34 -5.86 -3.69 4.82
N PRO A 35 -5.80 -2.56 4.08
CA PRO A 35 -6.61 -1.39 4.40
C PRO A 35 -8.07 -1.68 4.05
N GLY A 36 -8.98 -1.69 5.04
CA GLY A 36 -10.37 -2.00 4.73
C GLY A 36 -11.31 -1.98 5.94
N PRO A 37 -12.61 -2.24 5.71
CA PRO A 37 -13.20 -2.61 4.41
C PRO A 37 -13.55 -1.42 3.50
N PHE A 38 -13.90 -0.24 4.05
CA PHE A 38 -14.20 0.96 3.25
C PHE A 38 -14.21 2.26 4.06
N ARG A 39 -13.89 3.37 3.39
CA ARG A 39 -13.92 4.75 3.90
C ARG A 39 -13.13 4.96 5.20
N ASN A 40 -13.83 5.06 6.32
CA ASN A 40 -13.31 5.36 7.65
C ASN A 40 -13.49 4.18 8.62
N VAL A 41 -13.95 3.04 8.11
CA VAL A 41 -14.12 1.82 8.90
C VAL A 41 -12.80 1.08 8.96
N GLY A 42 -12.46 0.57 10.15
CA GLY A 42 -11.33 -0.35 10.29
C GLY A 42 -9.98 0.25 9.89
N SER A 43 -9.19 -0.52 9.16
CA SER A 43 -7.86 -0.15 8.64
C SER A 43 -7.88 0.70 7.38
N SER A 44 -9.03 1.16 6.87
CA SER A 44 -9.13 1.88 5.58
C SER A 44 -8.16 3.08 5.45
N LEU A 45 -7.93 3.81 6.55
CA LEU A 45 -7.02 4.96 6.63
C LEU A 45 -5.63 4.61 7.19
N LEU A 46 -5.34 3.34 7.49
CA LEU A 46 -4.12 2.90 8.16
C LEU A 46 -2.84 3.43 7.49
N PRO A 47 -2.68 3.41 6.15
CA PRO A 47 -1.46 3.92 5.53
C PRO A 47 -1.20 5.40 5.86
N SER A 48 -2.20 6.25 5.65
CA SER A 48 -2.10 7.69 5.94
C SER A 48 -1.94 7.99 7.44
N MET A 49 -2.58 7.23 8.31
CA MET A 49 -2.47 7.41 9.77
C MET A 49 -1.10 6.97 10.29
N LEU A 50 -0.53 5.89 9.75
CA LEU A 50 0.85 5.48 10.04
C LEU A 50 1.83 6.56 9.58
N GLN A 51 1.67 7.03 8.34
CA GLN A 51 2.50 8.09 7.79
C GLN A 51 2.46 9.33 8.69
N GLU A 52 1.27 9.87 8.97
CA GLU A 52 1.12 11.07 9.80
C GLU A 52 1.73 10.89 11.20
N ALA A 53 1.50 9.74 11.86
CA ALA A 53 2.02 9.49 13.19
C ALA A 53 3.55 9.45 13.22
N LEU A 54 4.18 8.87 12.20
CA LEU A 54 5.64 8.78 12.08
C LEU A 54 6.24 10.13 11.70
N GLU A 55 5.69 10.83 10.72
CA GLU A 55 6.16 12.17 10.32
C GLU A 55 6.08 13.14 11.50
N ARG A 56 4.97 13.11 12.26
CA ARG A 56 4.81 13.92 13.48
C ARG A 56 5.82 13.56 14.57
N LYS A 57 6.15 12.27 14.72
CA LYS A 57 7.06 11.80 15.78
C LYS A 57 8.52 12.09 15.46
N PHE A 58 8.93 11.90 14.20
CA PHE A 58 10.32 11.91 13.78
C PHE A 58 10.72 13.15 12.98
N GLY A 59 9.77 13.97 12.52
CA GLY A 59 10.05 15.11 11.64
C GLY A 59 10.66 14.69 10.29
N CYS A 60 10.40 13.46 9.87
CA CYS A 60 10.97 12.85 8.66
C CYS A 60 9.89 12.64 7.59
N VAL A 61 10.28 12.08 6.44
CA VAL A 61 9.32 11.57 5.44
C VAL A 61 9.01 10.10 5.74
N ALA A 62 7.74 9.70 5.67
CA ALA A 62 7.36 8.29 5.77
C ALA A 62 6.65 7.81 4.49
N ALA A 63 7.07 6.66 3.99
CA ALA A 63 6.42 5.93 2.89
C ALA A 63 5.76 4.67 3.45
N VAL A 64 4.52 4.40 3.05
CA VAL A 64 3.73 3.27 3.58
C VAL A 64 3.16 2.43 2.43
N PRO A 65 3.99 1.84 1.55
CA PRO A 65 3.50 1.00 0.45
C PRO A 65 2.84 -0.28 0.98
N HIS A 66 1.97 -0.86 0.16
CA HIS A 66 1.24 -2.08 0.51
C HIS A 66 2.16 -3.32 0.63
N GLY A 67 1.91 -4.15 1.64
CA GLY A 67 2.60 -5.44 1.83
C GLY A 67 1.97 -6.58 1.02
N LEU A 68 2.56 -7.78 1.11
CA LEU A 68 1.93 -8.98 0.56
C LEU A 68 0.83 -9.46 1.49
N LEU A 69 -0.40 -9.49 0.98
CA LEU A 69 -1.59 -9.99 1.65
C LEU A 69 -2.69 -10.30 0.64
N GLY A 70 -3.65 -11.12 1.07
CA GLY A 70 -5.02 -11.04 0.58
C GLY A 70 -5.95 -10.42 1.63
N HIS A 71 -7.19 -10.12 1.24
CA HIS A 71 -8.28 -9.50 2.02
C HIS A 71 -8.70 -10.22 3.34
N GLU A 72 -7.90 -11.15 3.88
CA GLU A 72 -8.18 -11.84 5.13
C GLU A 72 -7.87 -11.03 6.40
N LEU A 73 -7.21 -9.87 6.26
CA LEU A 73 -6.65 -9.07 7.36
C LEU A 73 -7.24 -7.64 7.48
N ASP A 74 -8.51 -7.42 7.14
CA ASP A 74 -9.15 -6.11 7.38
C ASP A 74 -9.30 -5.88 8.89
N VAL A 75 -8.64 -4.87 9.44
CA VAL A 75 -8.71 -4.61 10.89
C VAL A 75 -10.10 -4.13 11.27
N ALA A 76 -10.72 -4.81 12.23
CA ALA A 76 -12.13 -4.60 12.55
C ALA A 76 -12.44 -3.24 13.21
N SER A 77 -11.46 -2.60 13.87
CA SER A 77 -11.68 -1.32 14.54
C SER A 77 -10.48 -0.39 14.62
N GLN A 78 -10.80 0.89 14.81
CA GLN A 78 -9.84 1.97 15.09
C GLN A 78 -8.98 1.72 16.34
N LYS A 79 -9.46 0.94 17.31
CA LYS A 79 -8.67 0.58 18.50
C LYS A 79 -7.44 -0.24 18.12
N HIS A 80 -7.63 -1.24 17.26
CA HIS A 80 -6.53 -2.08 16.77
C HIS A 80 -5.61 -1.31 15.81
N VAL A 81 -6.16 -0.45 14.95
CA VAL A 81 -5.37 0.48 14.11
C VAL A 81 -4.43 1.33 14.97
N LYS A 82 -4.96 1.97 16.03
CA LYS A 82 -4.14 2.76 16.96
C LYS A 82 -3.07 1.92 17.65
N ARG A 83 -3.37 0.66 17.99
CA ARG A 83 -2.39 -0.26 18.58
C ARG A 83 -1.26 -0.56 17.60
N ILE A 84 -1.58 -0.90 16.34
CA ILE A 84 -0.61 -1.11 15.28
C ILE A 84 0.28 0.13 15.13
N ILE A 85 -0.31 1.32 14.98
CA ILE A 85 0.43 2.58 14.87
C ILE A 85 1.37 2.78 16.06
N SER A 86 0.88 2.59 17.29
CA SER A 86 1.71 2.75 18.48
C SER A 86 2.88 1.77 18.54
N THR A 87 2.67 0.51 18.13
CA THR A 87 3.74 -0.49 18.05
C THR A 87 4.79 -0.09 17.02
N VAL A 88 4.36 0.32 15.82
CA VAL A 88 5.27 0.74 14.74
C VAL A 88 6.08 1.97 15.14
N VAL A 89 5.45 2.96 15.78
CA VAL A 89 6.16 4.15 16.30
C VAL A 89 7.20 3.75 17.34
N ASN A 90 6.84 2.90 18.31
CA ASN A 90 7.75 2.46 19.37
C ASN A 90 8.92 1.62 18.84
N ALA A 91 8.64 0.73 17.88
CA ALA A 91 9.67 -0.05 17.21
C ALA A 91 10.61 0.85 16.41
N SER A 92 10.09 1.83 15.68
CA SER A 92 10.90 2.81 14.93
C SER A 92 11.80 3.66 15.84
N LEU A 93 11.35 3.95 17.07
CA LEU A 93 12.16 4.64 18.08
C LEU A 93 13.30 3.76 18.60
N SER A 94 13.03 2.48 18.80
CA SER A 94 13.98 1.51 19.37
C SER A 94 14.94 0.94 18.32
N LEU A 95 14.59 1.06 17.03
CA LEU A 95 15.36 0.56 15.91
C LEU A 95 16.68 1.31 15.77
N LYS A 96 17.76 0.55 15.95
CA LYS A 96 19.14 1.00 15.69
C LYS A 96 19.47 0.84 14.21
N THR A 97 20.18 1.82 13.67
CA THR A 97 20.71 1.78 12.31
C THR A 97 22.22 1.53 12.35
N SER A 98 22.71 0.63 11.50
CA SER A 98 24.13 0.23 11.52
C SER A 98 24.72 0.01 10.13
N ALA A 99 23.92 -0.40 9.15
CA ALA A 99 24.40 -0.65 7.80
C ALA A 99 24.61 0.67 7.05
N SER A 100 25.82 0.96 6.62
CA SER A 100 26.14 2.11 5.76
C SER A 100 26.29 1.75 4.28
N LEU A 101 26.15 0.46 3.94
CA LEU A 101 26.30 -0.06 2.59
C LEU A 101 24.99 -0.65 2.08
N ALA A 102 24.71 -0.43 0.80
CA ALA A 102 23.59 -1.03 0.07
C ALA A 102 24.05 -1.51 -1.31
N SER A 103 23.37 -2.52 -1.86
CA SER A 103 23.58 -2.89 -3.27
C SER A 103 22.96 -1.83 -4.19
N PRO A 104 23.37 -1.75 -5.46
CA PRO A 104 22.52 -1.16 -6.50
C PRO A 104 21.14 -1.84 -6.56
N LEU A 105 20.11 -1.13 -7.01
CA LEU A 105 18.82 -1.72 -7.34
C LEU A 105 18.98 -2.61 -8.59
N PHE A 106 18.40 -3.79 -8.55
CA PHE A 106 18.33 -4.73 -9.66
C PHE A 106 16.87 -4.97 -10.04
N GLN A 107 16.60 -5.20 -11.33
CA GLN A 107 15.28 -5.54 -11.84
C GLN A 107 15.35 -6.86 -12.63
N ALA A 108 14.63 -7.87 -12.17
CA ALA A 108 14.35 -9.10 -12.91
C ALA A 108 12.99 -9.00 -13.61
N ARG A 109 12.88 -9.57 -14.81
CA ARG A 109 11.61 -9.69 -15.53
C ARG A 109 11.40 -11.11 -16.03
N ARG A 110 10.20 -11.64 -15.82
CA ARG A 110 9.75 -12.95 -16.31
C ARG A 110 8.35 -12.81 -16.86
N GLU A 111 8.23 -12.82 -18.18
CA GLU A 111 6.97 -12.51 -18.86
C GLU A 111 6.40 -11.16 -18.36
N ASP A 112 5.21 -11.17 -17.77
CA ASP A 112 4.55 -9.99 -17.19
C ASP A 112 5.06 -9.65 -15.77
N ALA A 113 5.78 -10.56 -15.10
CA ALA A 113 6.27 -10.35 -13.73
C ALA A 113 7.54 -9.52 -13.70
N THR A 114 7.50 -8.42 -12.96
CA THR A 114 8.64 -7.56 -12.65
C THR A 114 8.96 -7.61 -11.16
N VAL A 115 10.22 -7.88 -10.83
CA VAL A 115 10.73 -7.85 -9.45
C VAL A 115 11.89 -6.89 -9.39
N CYS A 116 11.75 -5.82 -8.60
CA CYS A 116 12.87 -4.96 -8.26
C CYS A 116 13.40 -5.37 -6.88
N SER A 117 14.73 -5.46 -6.72
CA SER A 117 15.35 -5.83 -5.44
C SER A 117 16.58 -5.01 -5.12
N GLN A 118 16.71 -4.58 -3.86
CA GLN A 118 17.89 -3.90 -3.33
C GLN A 118 18.23 -4.46 -1.94
N VAL A 119 19.52 -4.63 -1.64
CA VAL A 119 19.97 -5.11 -0.33
C VAL A 119 20.47 -3.94 0.50
N PHE A 120 19.93 -3.78 1.71
CA PHE A 120 20.41 -2.84 2.73
C PHE A 120 21.01 -3.63 3.89
N GLY A 121 22.32 -3.54 4.11
CA GLY A 121 22.99 -4.42 5.07
C GLY A 121 22.87 -5.89 4.67
N ASP A 122 22.09 -6.66 5.42
CA ASP A 122 21.81 -8.08 5.16
C ASP A 122 20.32 -8.38 4.89
N CYS A 123 19.50 -7.34 4.69
CA CYS A 123 18.09 -7.46 4.32
C CYS A 123 17.88 -7.12 2.84
N ALA A 124 17.17 -7.99 2.11
CA ALA A 124 16.66 -7.65 0.78
C ALA A 124 15.31 -6.96 0.89
N LEU A 125 15.15 -5.82 0.23
CA LEU A 125 13.87 -5.21 -0.07
C LEU A 125 13.49 -5.58 -1.51
N LEU A 126 12.33 -6.19 -1.70
CA LEU A 126 11.77 -6.54 -2.99
C LEU A 126 10.46 -5.81 -3.23
N SER A 127 10.15 -5.53 -4.49
CA SER A 127 8.81 -5.14 -4.92
C SER A 127 8.35 -5.99 -6.08
N LEU A 128 7.09 -6.41 -6.03
CA LEU A 128 6.46 -7.26 -7.03
C LEU A 128 5.43 -6.47 -7.82
N SER A 129 5.48 -6.54 -9.15
CA SER A 129 4.51 -5.94 -10.04
C SER A 129 4.25 -6.84 -11.24
N LEU A 130 3.01 -6.81 -11.73
CA LEU A 130 2.57 -7.40 -13.00
C LEU A 130 2.27 -6.33 -14.05
N ALA A 131 2.53 -5.05 -13.75
CA ALA A 131 2.23 -3.94 -14.65
C ALA A 131 2.88 -4.13 -16.04
N PRO A 132 2.16 -3.85 -17.15
CA PRO A 132 0.85 -3.18 -17.22
C PRO A 132 -0.36 -4.13 -17.10
N LYS A 133 -0.16 -5.39 -16.70
CA LYS A 133 -1.27 -6.26 -16.27
C LYS A 133 -1.68 -5.91 -14.85
N THR A 134 -2.80 -6.45 -14.42
CA THR A 134 -3.34 -6.19 -13.10
C THR A 134 -2.40 -6.68 -12.02
N THR A 135 -1.96 -5.77 -11.15
CA THR A 135 -1.30 -6.07 -9.88
C THR A 135 -2.29 -5.72 -8.79
N GLU A 136 -2.97 -6.74 -8.30
CA GLU A 136 -3.86 -6.68 -7.13
C GLU A 136 -3.14 -7.32 -5.94
N ASP A 137 -3.90 -7.69 -4.90
CA ASP A 137 -3.40 -8.50 -3.79
C ASP A 137 -2.66 -9.76 -4.25
N LEU A 138 -1.49 -9.96 -3.65
CA LEU A 138 -0.57 -11.05 -3.95
C LEU A 138 -0.46 -12.00 -2.75
N PRO A 139 -0.34 -13.31 -2.98
CA PRO A 139 -0.35 -14.32 -1.93
C PRO A 139 0.83 -14.16 -0.96
N GLN A 140 0.58 -14.36 0.34
CA GLN A 140 1.60 -14.24 1.40
C GLN A 140 2.72 -15.27 1.22
N GLU A 141 2.43 -16.40 0.58
CA GLU A 141 3.37 -17.47 0.25
C GLU A 141 4.54 -16.96 -0.61
N LEU A 142 4.37 -15.89 -1.39
CA LEU A 142 5.47 -15.25 -2.11
C LEU A 142 6.48 -14.59 -1.17
N GLY A 143 6.04 -14.08 -0.02
CA GLY A 143 6.89 -13.50 1.02
C GLY A 143 7.73 -14.58 1.71
N GLU A 144 7.10 -15.69 2.09
CA GLU A 144 7.80 -16.86 2.66
C GLU A 144 8.81 -17.44 1.66
N PHE A 145 8.41 -17.55 0.38
CA PHE A 145 9.30 -17.97 -0.69
C PHE A 145 10.50 -17.03 -0.84
N ALA A 146 10.28 -15.71 -0.88
CA ALA A 146 11.35 -14.72 -0.96
C ALA A 146 12.31 -14.78 0.24
N LEU A 147 11.79 -14.94 1.45
CA LEU A 147 12.59 -15.10 2.66
C LEU A 147 13.48 -16.35 2.60
N ASN A 148 12.92 -17.48 2.17
CA ASN A 148 13.67 -18.72 2.00
C ASN A 148 14.76 -18.59 0.94
N GLU A 149 14.45 -17.97 -0.20
CA GLU A 149 15.43 -17.70 -1.25
C GLU A 149 16.54 -16.74 -0.81
N ALA A 150 16.21 -15.72 -0.01
CA ALA A 150 17.19 -14.77 0.52
C ALA A 150 18.15 -15.46 1.51
N ARG A 151 17.62 -16.30 2.40
CA ARG A 151 18.43 -17.09 3.36
C ARG A 151 19.39 -18.04 2.68
N LYS A 152 18.99 -18.71 1.59
CA LYS A 152 19.88 -19.54 0.77
C LYS A 152 21.09 -18.78 0.22
N ARG A 153 21.03 -17.45 0.17
CA ARG A 153 22.06 -16.54 -0.36
C ARG A 153 22.76 -15.73 0.74
N GLY A 154 22.60 -16.13 2.00
CA GLY A 154 23.28 -15.50 3.14
C GLY A 154 22.69 -14.15 3.58
N LEU A 155 21.47 -13.84 3.16
CA LEU A 155 20.72 -12.69 3.67
C LEU A 155 19.89 -13.11 4.88
N SER A 156 19.78 -12.24 5.87
CA SER A 156 19.07 -12.53 7.13
C SER A 156 17.55 -12.48 6.94
N TYR A 157 17.07 -11.58 6.07
CA TYR A 157 15.65 -11.37 5.83
C TYR A 157 15.34 -10.85 4.43
N ALA A 158 14.06 -10.98 4.02
CA ALA A 158 13.52 -10.40 2.79
C ALA A 158 12.18 -9.72 3.09
N MET A 159 12.10 -8.41 2.84
CA MET A 159 10.87 -7.63 2.90
C MET A 159 10.29 -7.50 1.50
N VAL A 160 8.98 -7.69 1.36
CA VAL A 160 8.33 -7.68 0.05
C VAL A 160 7.17 -6.71 0.01
N ILE A 161 7.24 -5.78 -0.96
CA ILE A 161 6.20 -4.81 -1.29
C ILE A 161 5.33 -5.38 -2.41
N ASN A 162 4.02 -5.33 -2.24
CA ASN A 162 3.09 -5.42 -3.36
C ASN A 162 3.02 -4.05 -4.02
N ALA A 163 3.40 -3.94 -5.29
CA ALA A 163 3.38 -2.63 -5.92
C ALA A 163 1.96 -2.10 -6.14
N HIS A 164 0.98 -2.99 -6.34
CA HIS A 164 -0.44 -2.66 -6.43
C HIS A 164 -0.71 -1.48 -7.41
N ASN A 165 0.00 -1.46 -8.55
CA ASN A 165 0.24 -0.27 -9.36
C ASN A 165 -0.27 -0.35 -10.80
N SER A 166 -1.24 -1.22 -11.07
CA SER A 166 -1.84 -1.35 -12.39
C SER A 166 -3.13 -2.17 -12.27
N LEU A 167 -4.22 -1.67 -12.84
CA LEU A 167 -5.53 -2.31 -12.83
C LEU A 167 -6.08 -2.47 -14.26
N ASN A 168 -5.88 -3.65 -14.84
CA ASN A 168 -6.17 -3.97 -16.25
C ASN A 168 -7.08 -5.21 -16.42
N GLY A 169 -8.09 -5.37 -15.56
CA GLY A 169 -9.02 -6.50 -15.61
C GLY A 169 -8.46 -7.79 -15.00
N ALA A 170 -8.93 -8.96 -15.46
CA ALA A 170 -8.57 -10.25 -14.87
C ALA A 170 -7.19 -10.74 -15.32
N VAL A 171 -6.43 -11.34 -14.39
CA VAL A 171 -5.13 -11.97 -14.66
C VAL A 171 -5.19 -13.46 -14.28
N PRO A 172 -4.55 -14.36 -15.05
CA PRO A 172 -4.41 -15.77 -14.66
C PRO A 172 -3.53 -15.91 -13.42
N PHE A 173 -4.15 -15.91 -12.24
CA PHE A 173 -3.48 -15.83 -10.94
C PHE A 173 -2.35 -16.86 -10.76
N ASN A 174 -2.61 -18.14 -11.05
CA ASN A 174 -1.61 -19.20 -10.87
C ASN A 174 -0.35 -19.00 -11.73
N LYS A 175 -0.52 -18.60 -12.99
CA LYS A 175 0.62 -18.31 -13.87
C LYS A 175 1.43 -17.13 -13.36
N ALA A 176 0.75 -16.08 -12.89
CA ALA A 176 1.42 -14.90 -12.34
C ALA A 176 2.27 -15.22 -11.12
N VAL A 177 1.77 -16.08 -10.20
CA VAL A 177 2.53 -16.53 -9.02
C VAL A 177 3.79 -17.29 -9.41
N GLU A 178 3.71 -18.20 -10.38
CA GLU A 178 4.88 -18.97 -10.85
C GLU A 178 5.95 -18.07 -11.47
N GLU A 179 5.55 -17.11 -12.31
CA GLU A 179 6.49 -16.15 -12.91
C GLU A 179 7.10 -15.20 -11.88
N LEU A 180 6.33 -14.78 -10.86
CA LEU A 180 6.84 -14.02 -9.72
C LEU A 180 7.88 -14.83 -8.92
N GLN A 181 7.63 -16.11 -8.63
CA GLN A 181 8.61 -16.96 -7.94
C GLN A 181 9.92 -17.07 -8.74
N LYS A 182 9.84 -17.31 -10.06
CA LYS A 182 11.00 -17.35 -10.95
C LYS A 182 11.77 -16.03 -10.93
N ALA A 183 11.07 -14.89 -11.01
CA ALA A 183 11.67 -13.56 -10.98
C ALA A 183 12.30 -13.25 -9.61
N ILE A 184 11.68 -13.65 -8.49
CA ILE A 184 12.24 -13.53 -7.14
C ILE A 184 13.55 -14.30 -7.02
N THR A 185 13.58 -15.56 -7.45
CA THR A 185 14.79 -16.41 -7.42
C THR A 185 15.94 -15.79 -8.21
N GLU A 186 15.65 -15.27 -9.41
CA GLU A 186 16.62 -14.60 -10.27
C GLU A 186 17.11 -13.29 -9.65
N SER A 187 16.19 -12.44 -9.20
CA SER A 187 16.49 -11.14 -8.60
C SER A 187 17.38 -11.30 -7.37
N LEU A 188 17.03 -12.21 -6.47
CA LEU A 188 17.82 -12.49 -5.27
C LEU A 188 19.19 -13.06 -5.61
N ARG A 189 19.30 -13.94 -6.61
CA ARG A 189 20.60 -14.50 -7.05
C ARG A 189 21.54 -13.42 -7.55
N HIS A 190 21.02 -12.44 -8.28
CA HIS A 190 21.83 -11.33 -8.78
C HIS A 190 22.17 -10.32 -7.68
N VAL A 191 21.16 -9.80 -6.96
CA VAL A 191 21.35 -8.71 -6.01
C VAL A 191 22.24 -9.10 -4.82
N SER A 192 22.21 -10.37 -4.40
CA SER A 192 23.07 -10.86 -3.30
C SER A 192 24.55 -10.91 -3.69
N ALA A 193 24.87 -10.96 -4.99
CA ALA A 193 26.24 -11.01 -5.51
C ALA A 193 26.77 -9.62 -5.92
N LEU A 194 25.92 -8.59 -5.91
CA LEU A 194 26.36 -7.23 -6.23
C LEU A 194 27.22 -6.66 -5.09
N GLU A 195 28.24 -5.89 -5.48
CA GLU A 195 29.02 -5.10 -4.53
C GLU A 195 28.12 -4.09 -3.82
N LYS A 196 28.27 -3.99 -2.49
CA LYS A 196 27.55 -3.02 -1.67
C LYS A 196 28.42 -1.79 -1.47
N LEU A 197 27.87 -0.62 -1.80
CA LEU A 197 28.57 0.67 -1.73
C LEU A 197 27.91 1.60 -0.72
N PRO A 198 28.59 2.66 -0.28
CA PRO A 198 28.02 3.66 0.62
C PRO A 198 26.68 4.20 0.12
N VAL A 199 25.68 4.15 1.00
CA VAL A 199 24.32 4.57 0.68
C VAL A 199 24.07 6.02 1.08
N ARG A 200 23.42 6.75 0.18
CA ARG A 200 22.89 8.08 0.45
C ARG A 200 21.40 8.10 0.14
N VAL A 201 20.62 8.81 0.93
CA VAL A 201 19.17 8.88 0.78
C VAL A 201 18.68 10.32 0.77
N GLY A 202 17.81 10.60 -0.20
CA GLY A 202 16.98 11.78 -0.26
C GLY A 202 15.52 11.40 -0.07
N ALA A 203 14.71 12.30 0.47
CA ALA A 203 13.29 12.02 0.66
C ALA A 203 12.44 13.29 0.61
N ALA A 204 11.25 13.19 0.04
CA ALA A 204 10.28 14.27 0.00
C ALA A 204 8.85 13.75 -0.05
N LYS A 205 7.91 14.59 0.35
CA LYS A 205 6.47 14.34 0.28
C LYS A 205 5.75 15.58 -0.24
N THR A 206 4.72 15.35 -1.05
CA THR A 206 3.81 16.38 -1.52
C THR A 206 2.38 15.89 -1.42
N VAL A 207 1.47 16.74 -0.93
CA VAL A 207 0.01 16.48 -0.98
C VAL A 207 -0.61 17.49 -1.94
N PRO A 208 -0.94 17.08 -3.18
CA PRO A 208 -1.65 17.93 -4.14
C PRO A 208 -2.96 18.45 -3.55
N LYS A 209 -3.23 19.75 -3.67
CA LYS A 209 -4.44 20.36 -3.06
C LYS A 209 -5.70 20.13 -3.90
N GLU A 210 -5.52 19.90 -5.20
CA GLU A 210 -6.60 19.70 -6.16
C GLU A 210 -7.10 18.25 -6.26
N PHE A 211 -6.40 17.29 -5.64
CA PHE A 211 -6.80 15.88 -5.64
C PHE A 211 -7.27 15.47 -4.25
N GLY A 212 -8.50 15.00 -4.14
CA GLY A 212 -9.04 14.46 -2.91
C GLY A 212 -9.50 13.02 -3.07
N LEU A 213 -10.20 12.55 -2.03
CA LEU A 213 -10.69 11.18 -1.95
C LEU A 213 -11.62 10.83 -3.13
N LYS A 214 -12.41 11.81 -3.60
CA LYS A 214 -13.34 11.63 -4.73
C LYS A 214 -12.63 11.48 -6.07
N GLU A 215 -11.40 11.99 -6.20
CA GLU A 215 -10.58 11.85 -7.40
C GLU A 215 -9.68 10.60 -7.34
N GLY A 216 -9.67 9.88 -6.21
CA GLY A 216 -8.91 8.65 -6.02
C GLY A 216 -7.58 8.81 -5.28
N MET A 217 -7.30 10.00 -4.72
CA MET A 217 -6.10 10.24 -3.91
C MET A 217 -6.43 10.29 -2.41
N GLY A 218 -5.73 9.48 -1.64
CA GLY A 218 -5.75 9.48 -0.18
C GLY A 218 -4.99 10.67 0.44
N PRO A 219 -5.20 10.94 1.74
CA PRO A 219 -4.63 12.12 2.40
C PRO A 219 -3.11 12.06 2.57
N GLY A 220 -2.48 10.90 2.37
CA GLY A 220 -1.03 10.71 2.41
C GLY A 220 -0.28 11.27 1.19
N GLY A 221 -0.98 11.56 0.09
CA GLY A 221 -0.40 12.18 -1.10
C GLY A 221 0.69 11.34 -1.76
N ILE A 222 1.79 11.98 -2.17
CA ILE A 222 2.90 11.37 -2.89
C ILE A 222 4.16 11.47 -2.06
N THR A 223 4.83 10.35 -1.84
CA THR A 223 6.14 10.27 -1.20
C THR A 223 7.16 9.73 -2.19
N ALA A 224 8.37 10.33 -2.21
CA ALA A 224 9.52 9.81 -2.93
C ALA A 224 10.69 9.61 -1.96
N ILE A 225 11.30 8.42 -1.99
CA ILE A 225 12.58 8.13 -1.34
C ILE A 225 13.57 7.80 -2.46
N THR A 226 14.61 8.61 -2.60
CA THR A 226 15.68 8.40 -3.57
C THR A 226 16.88 7.79 -2.90
N VAL A 227 17.43 6.72 -3.47
CA VAL A 227 18.57 5.98 -2.92
C VAL A 227 19.72 6.05 -3.91
N LYS A 228 20.86 6.61 -3.50
CA LYS A 228 22.07 6.67 -4.29
C LYS A 228 23.12 5.69 -3.76
N VAL A 229 23.64 4.85 -4.65
CA VAL A 229 24.65 3.83 -4.37
C VAL A 229 25.70 3.90 -5.48
N GLY A 230 26.88 4.42 -5.15
CA GLY A 230 27.91 4.73 -6.16
C GLY A 230 27.47 5.88 -7.08
N ASP A 231 27.58 5.67 -8.38
CA ASP A 231 27.14 6.58 -9.43
C ASP A 231 25.65 6.46 -9.76
N LYS A 232 25.00 5.37 -9.33
CA LYS A 232 23.59 5.08 -9.62
C LYS A 232 22.63 5.67 -8.61
N THR A 233 21.50 6.15 -9.09
CA THR A 233 20.41 6.72 -8.29
C THR A 233 19.10 6.02 -8.59
N PHE A 234 18.38 5.65 -7.53
CA PHE A 234 17.12 4.93 -7.61
C PHE A 234 16.00 5.70 -6.93
N ALA A 235 14.74 5.42 -7.29
CA ALA A 235 13.58 6.05 -6.67
C ALA A 235 12.50 5.03 -6.29
N TYR A 236 12.06 5.11 -5.03
CA TYR A 236 10.86 4.46 -4.51
C TYR A 236 9.77 5.51 -4.36
N ILE A 237 8.69 5.37 -5.12
CA ILE A 237 7.59 6.34 -5.14
C ILE A 237 6.35 5.65 -4.58
N THR A 238 5.78 6.19 -3.52
CA THR A 238 4.52 5.71 -2.94
C THR A 238 3.45 6.79 -3.12
N ILE A 239 2.32 6.42 -3.74
CA ILE A 239 1.17 7.31 -3.94
C ILE A 239 0.01 6.77 -3.11
N ASP A 240 -0.53 7.60 -2.21
CA ASP A 240 -1.68 7.25 -1.41
C ASP A 240 -2.94 7.21 -2.29
N GLY A 241 -3.33 5.99 -2.63
CA GLY A 241 -4.44 5.65 -3.51
C GLY A 241 -4.67 4.14 -3.42
N ASN A 242 -5.79 3.65 -3.93
CA ASN A 242 -6.06 2.21 -3.93
C ASN A 242 -5.19 1.50 -4.98
N ASN A 243 -5.48 1.70 -6.26
CA ASN A 243 -4.69 1.16 -7.37
C ASN A 243 -4.46 2.26 -8.44
N MET A 244 -3.85 1.92 -9.57
CA MET A 244 -3.49 2.83 -10.66
C MET A 244 -3.98 2.29 -12.00
N VAL A 245 -4.33 3.18 -12.94
CA VAL A 245 -4.63 2.75 -14.33
C VAL A 245 -3.39 2.17 -15.01
N PRO A 246 -3.55 1.26 -16.00
CA PRO A 246 -2.42 0.72 -16.76
C PRO A 246 -1.61 1.83 -17.44
N GLU A 247 -0.32 1.58 -17.69
CA GLU A 247 0.64 2.47 -18.38
C GLU A 247 1.02 3.77 -17.63
N LEU A 248 0.25 4.19 -16.62
CA LEU A 248 0.57 5.37 -15.82
C LEU A 248 1.87 5.16 -15.01
N ARG A 249 2.09 3.94 -14.51
CA ARG A 249 3.35 3.54 -13.87
C ARG A 249 4.53 3.77 -14.82
N GLU A 250 4.46 3.25 -16.04
CA GLU A 250 5.52 3.37 -17.04
C GLU A 250 5.77 4.83 -17.41
N LYS A 251 4.70 5.64 -17.52
CA LYS A 251 4.80 7.08 -17.75
C LYS A 251 5.53 7.81 -16.63
N ILE A 252 5.25 7.47 -15.37
CA ILE A 252 5.96 8.00 -14.20
C ILE A 252 7.45 7.60 -14.26
N LEU A 253 7.74 6.31 -14.45
CA LEU A 253 9.12 5.80 -14.49
C LEU A 253 9.94 6.43 -15.64
N SER A 254 9.33 6.62 -16.81
CA SER A 254 9.94 7.31 -17.94
C SER A 254 10.26 8.77 -17.61
N THR A 255 9.34 9.46 -16.93
CA THR A 255 9.52 10.88 -16.55
C THR A 255 10.66 11.06 -15.56
N ILE A 256 10.74 10.23 -14.52
CA ILE A 256 11.78 10.36 -13.50
C ILE A 256 13.16 9.94 -14.03
N LYS A 257 13.21 9.08 -15.05
CA LYS A 257 14.47 8.72 -15.72
C LYS A 257 15.18 9.93 -16.31
N ALA A 258 14.41 10.91 -16.81
CA ALA A 258 14.97 12.18 -17.30
C ALA A 258 15.60 13.04 -16.19
N LEU A 259 15.36 12.73 -14.91
CA LEU A 259 15.98 13.39 -13.75
C LEU A 259 17.29 12.72 -13.31
N GLY A 260 17.80 11.74 -14.06
CA GLY A 260 18.99 10.96 -13.69
C GLY A 260 18.71 9.80 -12.72
N ILE A 261 17.46 9.33 -12.65
CA ILE A 261 17.11 8.08 -11.96
C ILE A 261 17.39 6.89 -12.90
N ASP A 262 18.27 5.99 -12.49
CA ASP A 262 18.63 4.79 -13.26
C ASP A 262 17.50 3.76 -13.30
N LEU A 263 16.91 3.49 -12.13
CA LEU A 263 15.80 2.57 -11.93
C LEU A 263 14.89 3.09 -10.82
N GLY A 264 13.61 2.78 -10.89
CA GLY A 264 12.67 3.08 -9.83
C GLY A 264 11.45 2.19 -9.88
N GLU A 265 10.61 2.33 -8.88
CA GLU A 265 9.32 1.64 -8.81
C GLU A 265 8.26 2.56 -8.22
N VAL A 266 7.02 2.37 -8.68
CA VAL A 266 5.85 3.12 -8.21
C VAL A 266 4.93 2.17 -7.46
N PHE A 267 4.51 2.58 -6.28
CA PHE A 267 3.65 1.84 -5.39
C PHE A 267 2.38 2.64 -5.12
N THR A 268 1.27 1.95 -4.89
CA THR A 268 0.16 2.52 -4.14
C THR A 268 0.17 2.00 -2.70
N THR A 269 -0.63 2.65 -1.85
CA THR A 269 -0.83 2.23 -0.46
C THR A 269 -1.99 1.25 -0.27
N ASP A 270 -2.71 0.98 -1.35
CA ASP A 270 -3.99 0.27 -1.34
C ASP A 270 -5.01 0.91 -0.37
N THR A 271 -5.01 2.24 -0.22
CA THR A 271 -5.91 2.87 0.76
C THR A 271 -7.38 2.70 0.38
N HIS A 272 -8.16 2.11 1.28
CA HIS A 272 -9.62 2.06 1.16
C HIS A 272 -10.31 3.35 1.62
N ALA A 273 -9.57 4.40 1.96
CA ALA A 273 -10.14 5.72 2.24
C ALA A 273 -10.90 6.30 1.04
N VAL A 274 -10.51 5.92 -0.17
CA VAL A 274 -11.11 6.37 -1.44
C VAL A 274 -12.30 5.50 -1.88
N THR A 275 -12.58 4.39 -1.19
CA THR A 275 -13.63 3.44 -1.57
C THR A 275 -15.03 3.87 -1.13
N ALA A 276 -16.04 3.38 -1.85
CA ALA A 276 -17.46 3.70 -1.65
C ALA A 276 -17.79 5.21 -1.72
N LEU A 277 -17.07 6.00 -2.52
CA LEU A 277 -17.26 7.47 -2.64
C LEU A 277 -17.95 7.91 -3.93
N VAL A 278 -17.84 7.13 -4.99
CA VAL A 278 -18.33 7.49 -6.33
C VAL A 278 -19.12 6.34 -6.96
N LEU A 279 -19.98 6.66 -7.92
CA LEU A 279 -20.85 5.70 -8.61
C LEU A 279 -20.13 5.04 -9.79
N THR A 280 -18.99 4.40 -9.54
CA THR A 280 -18.30 3.53 -10.51
C THR A 280 -18.58 2.07 -10.17
N ARG A 281 -18.26 1.15 -11.10
CA ARG A 281 -18.40 -0.30 -10.84
C ARG A 281 -17.64 -0.76 -9.58
N ARG A 282 -16.53 -0.09 -9.25
CA ARG A 282 -15.70 -0.40 -8.07
C ARG A 282 -16.02 0.48 -6.85
N GLY A 283 -16.82 1.54 -7.00
CA GLY A 283 -17.10 2.49 -5.93
C GLY A 283 -15.99 3.52 -5.65
N TYR A 284 -14.91 3.52 -6.45
CA TYR A 284 -13.79 4.47 -6.41
C TYR A 284 -13.19 4.70 -7.80
N TYR A 285 -12.31 5.69 -7.91
CA TYR A 285 -11.42 5.88 -9.05
C TYR A 285 -10.01 5.42 -8.70
N ALA A 286 -9.42 4.56 -9.53
CA ALA A 286 -7.98 4.31 -9.50
C ALA A 286 -7.24 5.58 -9.90
N LEU A 287 -5.98 5.72 -9.44
CA LEU A 287 -5.12 6.84 -9.81
C LEU A 287 -5.00 6.89 -11.35
N GLY A 288 -5.36 8.04 -11.92
CA GLY A 288 -5.36 8.25 -13.37
C GLY A 288 -6.71 8.06 -14.07
N GLU A 289 -7.77 7.63 -13.37
CA GLU A 289 -9.13 7.60 -13.97
C GLU A 289 -9.82 8.97 -13.94
N ALA A 290 -9.79 9.63 -12.78
CA ALA A 290 -10.32 10.99 -12.62
C ALA A 290 -9.21 12.05 -12.59
N ILE A 291 -8.03 11.70 -12.08
CA ILE A 291 -6.87 12.59 -12.02
C ILE A 291 -6.18 12.64 -13.39
N PRO A 292 -5.98 13.82 -14.00
CA PRO A 292 -5.24 13.93 -15.26
C PRO A 292 -3.80 13.42 -15.13
N HIS A 293 -3.38 12.54 -16.04
CA HIS A 293 -2.08 11.85 -15.95
C HIS A 293 -0.92 12.84 -15.91
N ASP A 294 -0.91 13.85 -16.78
CA ASP A 294 0.17 14.83 -16.85
C ASP A 294 0.31 15.64 -15.54
N ARG A 295 -0.81 15.92 -14.87
CA ARG A 295 -0.81 16.63 -13.59
C ARG A 295 -0.24 15.75 -12.48
N LEU A 296 -0.65 14.49 -12.40
CA LEU A 296 -0.12 13.54 -11.41
C LEU A 296 1.38 13.31 -11.63
N VAL A 297 1.79 13.06 -12.87
CA VAL A 297 3.19 12.84 -13.26
C VAL A 297 4.05 14.06 -12.92
N GLU A 298 3.54 15.28 -13.13
CA GLU A 298 4.25 16.51 -12.77
C GLU A 298 4.45 16.64 -11.25
N TYR A 299 3.47 16.27 -10.43
CA TYR A 299 3.64 16.24 -8.97
C TYR A 299 4.65 15.18 -8.53
N VAL A 300 4.63 14.00 -9.15
CA VAL A 300 5.63 12.96 -8.88
C VAL A 300 7.02 13.46 -9.25
N ARG A 301 7.19 14.06 -10.44
CA ARG A 301 8.45 14.65 -10.90
C ARG A 301 9.01 15.64 -9.90
N LYS A 302 8.21 16.62 -9.47
CA LYS A 302 8.60 17.62 -8.46
C LYS A 302 8.96 17.01 -7.11
N THR A 303 8.23 15.98 -6.68
CA THR A 303 8.51 15.29 -5.42
C THR A 303 9.83 14.54 -5.49
N VAL A 304 10.14 13.89 -6.63
CA VAL A 304 11.44 13.24 -6.86
C VAL A 304 12.58 14.26 -6.94
N GLU A 305 12.39 15.40 -7.62
CA GLU A 305 13.38 16.49 -7.64
C GLU A 305 13.71 17.00 -6.24
N ALA A 306 12.68 17.21 -5.41
CA ALA A 306 12.84 17.63 -4.02
C ALA A 306 13.61 16.58 -3.21
N ALA A 307 13.31 15.28 -3.38
CA ALA A 307 14.04 14.20 -2.74
C ALA A 307 15.52 14.19 -3.18
N LEU A 308 15.80 14.28 -4.48
CA LEU A 308 17.16 14.33 -5.01
C LEU A 308 17.97 15.50 -4.42
N SER A 309 17.36 16.68 -4.32
CA SER A 309 18.01 17.89 -3.83
C SER A 309 18.51 17.81 -2.38
N ASN A 310 17.98 16.87 -1.58
CA ASN A 310 18.33 16.71 -0.17
C ASN A 310 19.02 15.36 0.12
N THR A 311 19.71 14.78 -0.87
CA THR A 311 20.39 13.47 -0.72
C THR A 311 21.62 13.53 0.18
N GLU A 312 21.61 12.77 1.27
CA GLU A 312 22.66 12.76 2.31
C GLU A 312 23.11 11.34 2.68
N PRO A 313 24.34 11.13 3.20
CA PRO A 313 24.75 9.83 3.73
C PRO A 313 23.84 9.37 4.86
N VAL A 314 23.50 8.07 4.88
CA VAL A 314 22.67 7.49 5.94
C VAL A 314 23.21 6.16 6.43
N LYS A 315 22.83 5.81 7.66
CA LYS A 315 22.81 4.44 8.15
C LYS A 315 21.41 3.87 7.98
N VAL A 316 21.34 2.58 7.71
CA VAL A 316 20.11 1.83 7.51
C VAL A 316 19.97 0.79 8.60
N GLY A 317 18.75 0.64 9.10
CA GLY A 317 18.34 -0.44 9.98
C GLY A 317 16.97 -0.94 9.57
N TYR A 318 16.68 -2.19 9.91
CA TYR A 318 15.36 -2.75 9.69
C TYR A 318 14.89 -3.55 10.90
N THR A 319 13.58 -3.67 11.06
CA THR A 319 12.95 -4.58 12.02
C THR A 319 11.64 -5.11 11.43
N VAL A 320 11.16 -6.21 11.99
CA VAL A 320 9.88 -6.82 11.67
C VAL A 320 9.12 -6.95 12.97
N GLU A 321 7.98 -6.28 13.06
CA GLU A 321 7.19 -6.21 14.28
C GLU A 321 5.91 -7.02 14.14
N MET A 322 5.69 -7.92 15.10
CA MET A 322 4.44 -8.63 15.23
C MET A 322 3.53 -7.92 16.23
N VAL A 323 2.35 -7.51 15.77
CA VAL A 323 1.30 -6.96 16.64
C VAL A 323 0.32 -8.09 16.98
N PRO A 324 0.36 -8.64 18.21
CA PRO A 324 -0.41 -9.83 18.51
C PRO A 324 -1.91 -9.54 18.66
N ARG A 325 -2.73 -10.56 18.40
CA ARG A 325 -4.18 -10.58 18.69
C ARG A 325 -4.93 -9.38 18.13
N VAL A 326 -4.66 -9.03 16.88
CA VAL A 326 -5.43 -8.00 16.16
C VAL A 326 -6.73 -8.63 15.68
N LYS A 327 -7.86 -7.97 15.99
CA LYS A 327 -9.15 -8.40 15.45
C LYS A 327 -9.23 -8.01 13.99
N VAL A 328 -9.29 -9.01 13.13
CA VAL A 328 -9.47 -8.85 11.69
C VAL A 328 -10.75 -9.50 11.23
N ILE A 329 -11.33 -8.96 10.18
CA ILE A 329 -12.46 -9.54 9.47
C ILE A 329 -11.98 -9.93 8.08
N GLY A 330 -12.27 -11.15 7.65
CA GLY A 330 -11.95 -11.55 6.29
C GLY A 330 -13.03 -11.09 5.32
N GLU A 331 -12.63 -10.83 4.08
CA GLU A 331 -13.51 -10.47 2.96
C GLU A 331 -14.77 -11.33 2.86
N LYS A 332 -14.63 -12.66 3.03
CA LYS A 332 -15.76 -13.60 2.98
C LYS A 332 -16.89 -13.20 3.91
N LYS A 333 -16.58 -12.79 5.14
CA LYS A 333 -17.58 -12.34 6.12
C LYS A 333 -18.21 -10.99 5.74
N ILE A 334 -17.44 -10.12 5.09
CA ILE A 334 -17.96 -8.84 4.57
C ILE A 334 -18.90 -9.10 3.39
N ILE A 335 -18.51 -9.97 2.46
CA ILE A 335 -19.33 -10.38 1.31
C ILE A 335 -20.63 -11.03 1.80
N GLU A 336 -20.56 -11.94 2.77
CA GLU A 336 -21.74 -12.52 3.42
C GLU A 336 -22.64 -11.43 3.99
N LEU A 337 -22.10 -10.46 4.74
CA LEU A 337 -22.88 -9.36 5.29
C LEU A 337 -23.52 -8.49 4.19
N CYS A 338 -22.78 -8.18 3.12
CA CYS A 338 -23.26 -7.40 1.98
C CYS A 338 -24.37 -8.15 1.23
N SER A 339 -24.27 -9.47 1.06
CA SER A 339 -25.30 -10.28 0.40
C SER A 339 -26.64 -10.32 1.15
N LEU A 340 -26.64 -9.96 2.44
CA LEU A 340 -27.87 -9.84 3.23
C LEU A 340 -28.58 -8.49 3.04
N VAL A 341 -27.93 -7.50 2.42
CA VAL A 341 -28.49 -6.16 2.22
C VAL A 341 -29.61 -6.18 1.20
N ASP A 342 -29.42 -6.81 0.03
CA ASP A 342 -30.45 -6.84 -1.02
C ASP A 342 -31.75 -7.52 -0.56
N PRO A 343 -31.72 -8.72 0.07
CA PRO A 343 -32.92 -9.32 0.63
C PRO A 343 -33.58 -8.47 1.72
N ALA A 344 -32.79 -7.79 2.56
CA ALA A 344 -33.31 -6.91 3.60
C ALA A 344 -34.02 -5.68 3.00
N ILE A 345 -33.44 -5.08 1.95
CA ILE A 345 -34.04 -3.96 1.21
C ILE A 345 -35.35 -4.40 0.55
N GLU A 346 -35.36 -5.55 -0.13
CA GLU A 346 -36.58 -6.07 -0.75
C GLU A 346 -37.68 -6.35 0.28
N LYS A 347 -37.35 -6.97 1.40
CA LYS A 347 -38.30 -7.18 2.49
C LYS A 347 -38.81 -5.85 3.08
N ALA A 348 -37.93 -4.86 3.25
CA ALA A 348 -38.31 -3.54 3.73
C ALA A 348 -39.24 -2.82 2.75
N LYS A 349 -38.99 -2.91 1.43
CA LYS A 349 -39.90 -2.37 0.40
C LYS A 349 -41.28 -3.01 0.46
N HIS A 350 -41.37 -4.34 0.59
CA HIS A 350 -42.64 -5.04 0.73
C HIS A 350 -43.43 -4.62 1.98
N ILE A 351 -42.75 -4.53 3.13
CA ILE A 351 -43.38 -4.09 4.38
C ILE A 351 -43.83 -2.62 4.26
N ALA A 352 -42.99 -1.75 3.70
CA ALA A 352 -43.35 -0.35 3.49
C ALA A 352 -44.59 -0.22 2.58
N ALA A 353 -44.64 -0.95 1.46
CA ALA A 353 -45.79 -0.96 0.56
C ALA A 353 -47.08 -1.38 1.28
N LEU A 354 -47.03 -2.40 2.14
CA LEU A 354 -48.17 -2.82 2.96
C LEU A 354 -48.60 -1.75 3.96
N ILE A 355 -47.64 -1.14 4.67
CA ILE A 355 -47.91 -0.07 5.65
C ILE A 355 -48.55 1.12 4.94
N PHE A 356 -47.97 1.59 3.83
CA PHE A 356 -48.50 2.72 3.05
C PHE A 356 -49.89 2.43 2.48
N SER A 357 -50.13 1.21 2.00
CA SER A 357 -51.46 0.80 1.50
C SER A 357 -52.50 0.80 2.61
N LEU A 358 -52.16 0.23 3.78
CA LEU A 358 -53.09 0.16 4.92
C LEU A 358 -53.35 1.55 5.53
N THR A 359 -52.31 2.36 5.72
CA THR A 359 -52.48 3.74 6.21
C THR A 359 -53.26 4.59 5.21
N GLY A 360 -53.03 4.44 3.91
CA GLY A 360 -53.81 5.10 2.87
C GLY A 360 -55.29 4.71 2.92
N LEU A 361 -55.61 3.43 3.10
CA LEU A 361 -56.97 2.95 3.25
C LEU A 361 -57.64 3.53 4.51
N VAL A 362 -56.95 3.52 5.65
CA VAL A 362 -57.47 4.07 6.92
C VAL A 362 -57.72 5.58 6.79
N LEU A 363 -56.80 6.33 6.17
CA LEU A 363 -56.99 7.76 5.90
C LEU A 363 -58.18 8.02 4.98
N ALA A 364 -58.34 7.23 3.92
CA ALA A 364 -59.48 7.35 3.01
C ALA A 364 -60.82 7.09 3.73
N LEU A 365 -60.88 6.07 4.58
CA LEU A 365 -62.07 5.77 5.39
C LEU A 365 -62.37 6.87 6.43
N LEU A 366 -61.35 7.44 7.07
CA LEU A 366 -61.51 8.56 8.00
C LEU A 366 -62.03 9.82 7.30
N VAL A 367 -61.49 10.15 6.11
CA VAL A 367 -61.97 11.28 5.31
C VAL A 367 -63.42 11.05 4.89
N PHE A 368 -63.76 9.85 4.40
CA PHE A 368 -65.14 9.49 4.06
C PHE A 368 -66.11 9.50 5.26
N TRP A 369 -65.61 9.33 6.48
CA TRP A 369 -66.44 9.43 7.68
C TRP A 369 -66.63 10.88 8.17
N LEU A 370 -65.66 11.76 7.91
CA LEU A 370 -65.67 13.15 8.34
C LEU A 370 -66.39 14.11 7.37
N PHE A 371 -66.51 13.73 6.10
CA PHE A 371 -67.21 14.46 5.03
C PHE A 371 -68.32 13.60 4.46
#